data_AF-C4J7G6-F1
#
_entry.id   AF-C4J7G6-F1
#
_cell.length_a   1.000
_cell.length_b   1.000
_cell.length_c   1.000
_cell.angle_alpha   90.00
_cell.angle_beta   90.00
_cell.angle_gamma   90.00
#
_symmetry.space_group_name_H-M   'P 1'
#
loop_
_entity.id
_entity.type
_entity.pdbx_description
1 polymer ?
#
loop_
_entity_poly.entity_id
_entity_poly.type
_entity_poly.pdbx_seq_one_letter_code
_entity_poly.pdbx_strand_id
1 'polypeptide(L)'
;MYGTGARKTFAAPNILKELNLKVGKLSTGDSLDMCPQDKELILRNDATIKDMEGAAVAYVADMFSTPAIFVKAVTDIVDGVKPTYEEFLQNLIAVTTALELAVTKVVDFISGKRISDL
;
A
#
# COMPACT_ATOMS: atom_id res chain seq x y z
N MET A 1 -13.59 9.40 -12.38
CA MET A 1 -14.72 8.47 -12.62
C MET A 1 -14.91 7.66 -11.33
N TYR A 2 -16.13 7.24 -10.99
CA TYR A 2 -16.33 6.32 -9.86
C TYR A 2 -15.78 4.95 -10.23
N GLY A 3 -15.07 4.27 -9.31
CA GLY A 3 -14.45 2.97 -9.54
C GLY A 3 -13.14 2.97 -10.34
N THR A 4 -12.74 4.10 -10.97
CA THR A 4 -11.47 4.20 -11.71
C THR A 4 -10.79 5.57 -11.55
N GLY A 5 -9.50 5.54 -11.29
CA GLY A 5 -8.63 6.73 -11.35
C GLY A 5 -7.52 6.73 -10.30
N ALA A 6 -6.50 7.55 -10.53
CA ALA A 6 -5.42 7.75 -9.58
C ALA A 6 -5.87 8.67 -8.43
N ARG A 7 -5.37 8.39 -7.23
CA ARG A 7 -5.51 9.27 -6.05
C ARG A 7 -4.14 9.51 -5.46
N LYS A 8 -3.91 10.75 -5.01
CA LYS A 8 -2.68 11.09 -4.30
C LYS A 8 -2.87 10.74 -2.83
N THR A 9 -1.87 10.07 -2.27
CA THR A 9 -1.77 9.89 -0.82
C THR A 9 -1.12 11.11 -0.20
N PHE A 10 -1.23 11.25 1.12
CA PHE A 10 -0.54 12.31 1.84
C PHE A 10 0.98 12.07 1.77
N ALA A 11 1.75 13.13 1.49
CA ALA A 11 3.20 13.08 1.44
C ALA A 11 3.76 13.26 2.86
N ALA A 12 4.49 12.27 3.35
CA ALA A 12 5.11 12.27 4.69
C ALA A 12 6.64 12.04 4.59
N PRO A 13 7.40 13.03 4.07
CA PRO A 13 8.82 12.87 3.82
C PRO A 13 9.65 12.63 5.09
N ASN A 14 9.22 13.13 6.25
CA ASN A 14 9.97 12.94 7.49
C ASN A 14 9.80 11.51 8.03
N ILE A 15 8.61 10.92 7.93
CA ILE A 15 8.38 9.50 8.20
C ILE A 15 9.31 8.64 7.34
N LEU A 16 9.38 8.92 6.04
CA LEU A 16 10.21 8.15 5.10
C LEU A 16 11.69 8.26 5.43
N LYS A 17 12.16 9.48 5.74
CA LYS A 17 13.55 9.74 6.12
C LYS A 17 13.94 9.02 7.41
N GLU A 18 13.09 9.07 8.44
CA GLU A 18 13.40 8.51 9.75
C GLU A 18 13.32 6.98 9.75
N LEU A 19 12.28 6.42 9.12
CA LEU A 19 12.00 4.98 9.18
C LEU A 19 12.64 4.20 8.03
N ASN A 20 13.20 4.89 7.02
CA ASN A 20 13.83 4.30 5.84
C ASN A 20 12.95 3.25 5.14
N LEU A 21 11.65 3.55 5.03
CA LEU A 21 10.68 2.70 4.35
C LEU A 21 10.76 2.87 2.83
N LYS A 22 10.50 1.78 2.09
CA LYS A 22 10.38 1.84 0.64
C LYS A 22 9.10 2.56 0.22
N VAL A 23 9.16 3.28 -0.89
CA VAL A 23 8.02 3.98 -1.50
C VAL A 23 7.72 3.36 -2.87
N GLY A 24 6.45 3.18 -3.18
CA GLY A 24 5.99 2.68 -4.47
C GLY A 24 4.54 3.06 -4.72
N LYS A 25 4.11 3.01 -5.99
CA LYS A 25 2.70 3.20 -6.34
C LYS A 25 1.91 1.92 -6.06
N LEU A 26 0.70 2.08 -5.55
CA LEU A 26 -0.25 1.01 -5.28
C LEU A 26 -1.29 0.95 -6.39
N SER A 27 -1.57 -0.25 -6.90
CA SER A 27 -2.72 -0.55 -7.75
C SER A 27 -3.70 -1.44 -6.99
N THR A 28 -4.99 -1.12 -7.07
CA THR A 28 -6.04 -1.79 -6.30
C THR A 28 -7.09 -2.40 -7.22
N GLY A 29 -7.55 -3.61 -6.91
CA GLY A 29 -8.71 -4.25 -7.53
C GLY A 29 -9.24 -5.40 -6.68
N ASP A 30 -10.51 -5.79 -6.83
CA ASP A 30 -11.19 -6.72 -5.91
C ASP A 30 -10.77 -8.21 -6.04
N SER A 31 -9.89 -8.51 -6.99
CA SER A 31 -9.42 -9.87 -7.27
C SER A 31 -8.03 -10.11 -6.68
N LEU A 32 -7.84 -11.22 -5.98
CA LEU A 32 -6.53 -11.63 -5.46
C LEU A 32 -5.58 -12.01 -6.61
N ASP A 33 -6.08 -12.77 -7.57
CA ASP A 33 -5.38 -13.12 -8.80
C ASP A 33 -5.20 -11.89 -9.72
N MET A 34 -4.49 -12.10 -10.83
CA MET A 34 -4.18 -11.07 -11.79
C MET A 34 -4.40 -11.61 -13.21
N CYS A 35 -5.50 -11.20 -13.83
CA CYS A 35 -5.75 -11.55 -15.22
C CYS A 35 -4.82 -10.74 -16.17
N PRO A 36 -4.69 -11.10 -17.46
CA PRO A 36 -3.84 -10.37 -18.40
C PRO A 36 -4.17 -8.87 -18.49
N GLN A 37 -5.45 -8.52 -18.38
CA GLN A 37 -5.93 -7.14 -18.41
C GLN A 37 -5.50 -6.37 -17.16
N ASP A 38 -5.58 -6.99 -15.97
CA ASP A 38 -5.08 -6.39 -14.73
C ASP A 38 -3.59 -6.12 -14.82
N LYS A 39 -2.82 -7.09 -15.34
CA LYS A 39 -1.38 -6.97 -15.53
C LYS A 39 -1.04 -5.78 -16.43
N GLU A 40 -1.72 -5.62 -17.56
CA GLU A 40 -1.51 -4.49 -18.46
C GLU A 40 -1.76 -3.15 -17.76
N LEU A 41 -2.85 -3.04 -17.00
CA LEU A 41 -3.21 -1.81 -16.27
C LEU A 41 -2.22 -1.50 -15.13
N ILE A 42 -1.82 -2.51 -14.37
CA ILE A 42 -0.81 -2.40 -13.29
C ILE A 42 0.52 -1.88 -13.86
N LEU A 43 0.99 -2.47 -14.97
CA LEU A 43 2.22 -2.07 -15.64
C LEU A 43 2.10 -0.65 -16.23
N ARG A 44 0.98 -0.33 -16.87
CA ARG A 44 0.72 1.00 -17.42
C ARG A 44 0.71 2.09 -16.35
N ASN A 45 0.25 1.77 -15.14
CA ASN A 45 0.24 2.68 -14.00
C ASN A 45 1.60 2.74 -13.27
N ASP A 46 2.57 1.90 -13.66
CA ASP A 46 3.89 1.80 -13.02
C ASP A 46 3.73 1.55 -11.51
N ALA A 47 2.88 0.57 -11.18
CA ALA A 47 2.59 0.16 -9.81
C ALA A 47 3.59 -0.89 -9.33
N THR A 48 4.05 -0.71 -8.09
CA THR A 48 4.98 -1.61 -7.40
C THR A 48 4.24 -2.60 -6.51
N ILE A 49 3.09 -2.19 -5.98
CA ILE A 49 2.29 -2.96 -5.02
C ILE A 49 0.90 -3.19 -5.60
N LYS A 50 0.33 -4.39 -5.38
CA LYS A 50 -1.05 -4.75 -5.70
C LYS A 50 -1.81 -5.04 -4.39
N ASP A 51 -3.02 -4.54 -4.26
CA ASP A 51 -3.93 -4.89 -3.14
C ASP A 51 -5.41 -4.86 -3.57
N MET A 52 -6.33 -4.96 -2.61
CA MET A 52 -7.77 -5.02 -2.85
C MET A 52 -8.58 -3.86 -2.24
N GLU A 53 -7.95 -2.92 -1.50
CA GLU A 53 -8.71 -1.87 -0.78
C GLU A 53 -8.14 -0.44 -0.90
N GLY A 54 -6.83 -0.28 -1.13
CA GLY A 54 -6.13 0.98 -0.89
C GLY A 54 -6.68 2.19 -1.66
N ALA A 55 -6.96 2.03 -2.96
CA ALA A 55 -7.53 3.11 -3.77
C ALA A 55 -8.95 3.50 -3.35
N ALA A 56 -9.75 2.56 -2.83
CA ALA A 56 -11.09 2.85 -2.32
C ALA A 56 -11.03 3.63 -1.01
N VAL A 57 -10.11 3.28 -0.11
CA VAL A 57 -9.84 4.06 1.12
C VAL A 57 -9.36 5.47 0.77
N ALA A 58 -8.42 5.60 -0.20
CA ALA A 58 -7.94 6.90 -0.66
C ALA A 58 -9.06 7.75 -1.27
N TYR A 59 -9.99 7.13 -2.01
CA TYR A 59 -11.16 7.80 -2.57
C TYR A 59 -12.05 8.40 -1.47
N VAL A 60 -12.35 7.64 -0.43
CA VAL A 60 -13.17 8.14 0.69
C VAL A 60 -12.44 9.23 1.47
N ALA A 61 -11.15 9.04 1.77
CA ALA A 61 -10.35 10.04 2.46
C ALA A 61 -10.32 11.39 1.70
N ASP A 62 -10.16 11.34 0.37
CA ASP A 62 -10.20 12.52 -0.52
C ASP A 62 -11.56 13.24 -0.47
N MET A 63 -12.68 12.49 -0.47
CA MET A 63 -14.03 13.09 -0.34
C MET A 63 -14.20 13.92 0.94
N PHE A 64 -13.50 13.57 2.02
CA PHE A 64 -13.55 14.27 3.30
C PHE A 64 -12.34 15.17 3.57
N SER A 65 -11.44 15.34 2.59
CA SER A 65 -10.18 16.10 2.76
C SER A 65 -9.33 15.59 3.93
N THR A 66 -9.35 14.29 4.19
CA THR A 66 -8.61 13.64 5.27
C THR A 66 -7.25 13.15 4.75
N PRO A 67 -6.12 13.57 5.34
CA PRO A 67 -4.81 13.01 5.02
C PRO A 67 -4.78 11.49 5.22
N ALA A 68 -4.33 10.76 4.20
CA ALA A 68 -4.21 9.30 4.25
C ALA A 68 -2.80 8.84 3.85
N ILE A 69 -2.19 8.02 4.70
CA ILE A 69 -0.91 7.33 4.46
C ILE A 69 -1.20 5.83 4.44
N PHE A 70 -0.49 5.09 3.59
CA PHE A 70 -0.67 3.65 3.42
C PHE A 70 0.64 2.93 3.72
N VAL A 71 0.57 1.93 4.60
CA VAL A 71 1.66 1.00 4.86
C VAL A 71 1.21 -0.36 4.32
N LYS A 72 1.97 -0.90 3.36
CA LYS A 72 1.68 -2.18 2.71
C LYS A 72 2.87 -3.10 2.91
N ALA A 73 2.62 -4.28 3.48
CA ALA A 73 3.63 -5.32 3.64
C ALA A 73 3.44 -6.37 2.54
N VAL A 74 4.52 -6.71 1.84
CA VAL A 74 4.48 -7.59 0.67
C VAL A 74 4.54 -9.04 1.14
N THR A 75 3.48 -9.80 0.87
CA THR A 75 3.33 -11.21 1.24
C THR A 75 3.77 -12.16 0.13
N ASP A 76 3.63 -11.75 -1.12
CA ASP A 76 3.84 -12.57 -2.30
C ASP A 76 4.35 -11.72 -3.46
N ILE A 77 5.08 -12.36 -4.36
CA ILE A 77 5.67 -11.71 -5.54
C ILE A 77 4.83 -12.09 -6.75
N VAL A 78 3.97 -11.15 -7.19
CA VAL A 78 2.96 -11.37 -8.23
C VAL A 78 3.56 -11.79 -9.59
N ASP A 79 4.76 -11.34 -9.91
CA ASP A 79 5.53 -11.72 -11.10
C ASP A 79 6.57 -12.83 -10.82
N GLY A 80 6.50 -13.45 -9.65
CA GLY A 80 7.30 -14.59 -9.24
C GLY A 80 6.80 -15.92 -9.81
N VAL A 81 7.47 -17.00 -9.40
CA VAL A 81 7.19 -18.36 -9.91
C VAL A 81 6.26 -19.17 -9.01
N LYS A 82 5.99 -18.70 -7.78
CA LYS A 82 5.12 -19.42 -6.84
C LYS A 82 3.66 -19.02 -7.03
N PRO A 83 2.71 -19.93 -6.78
CA PRO A 83 1.29 -19.56 -6.72
C PRO A 83 1.05 -18.49 -5.64
N THR A 84 0.41 -17.38 -6.02
CA THR A 84 0.10 -16.22 -5.16
C THR A 84 -0.48 -16.62 -3.81
N TYR A 85 -1.52 -17.45 -3.83
CA TYR A 85 -2.22 -17.87 -2.61
C TYR A 85 -1.33 -18.67 -1.64
N GLU A 86 -0.49 -19.55 -2.17
CA GLU A 86 0.41 -20.38 -1.35
C GLU A 86 1.51 -19.53 -0.72
N GLU A 87 2.14 -18.64 -1.51
CA GLU A 87 3.17 -17.73 -1.00
C GLU A 87 2.60 -16.75 0.03
N PHE A 88 1.40 -16.22 -0.21
CA PHE A 88 0.66 -15.39 0.73
C PHE A 88 0.51 -16.09 2.08
N LEU A 89 -0.06 -17.31 2.11
CA LEU A 89 -0.27 -18.05 3.36
C LEU A 89 1.03 -18.44 4.04
N GLN A 90 2.04 -18.86 3.27
CA GLN A 90 3.35 -19.22 3.79
C GLN A 90 4.02 -18.05 4.53
N ASN A 91 3.92 -16.84 3.96
CA ASN A 91 4.59 -15.66 4.47
C ASN A 91 3.75 -14.85 5.47
N LEU A 92 2.44 -15.13 5.57
CA LEU A 92 1.47 -14.31 6.30
C LEU A 92 1.91 -13.98 7.73
N ILE A 93 2.37 -14.97 8.50
CA ILE A 93 2.78 -14.75 9.90
C ILE A 93 3.99 -13.82 9.97
N ALA A 94 5.05 -14.13 9.21
CA ALA A 94 6.28 -13.34 9.25
C ALA A 94 6.07 -11.90 8.76
N VAL A 95 5.27 -11.74 7.70
CA VAL A 95 5.01 -10.43 7.08
C VAL A 95 4.05 -9.59 7.93
N THR A 96 3.08 -10.20 8.62
CA THR A 96 2.21 -9.46 9.55
C THR A 96 2.97 -9.01 10.80
N THR A 97 3.92 -9.79 11.33
CA THR A 97 4.84 -9.31 12.37
C THR A 97 5.72 -8.16 11.88
N ALA A 98 6.23 -8.22 10.64
CA ALA A 98 6.99 -7.10 10.08
C ALA A 98 6.11 -5.85 9.90
N LEU A 99 4.85 -6.02 9.50
CA LEU A 99 3.88 -4.93 9.38
C LEU A 99 3.57 -4.30 10.75
N GLU A 100 3.35 -5.12 11.77
CA GLU A 100 3.15 -4.67 13.16
C GLU A 100 4.30 -3.76 13.60
N LEU A 101 5.55 -4.23 13.46
CA LEU A 101 6.73 -3.45 13.83
C LEU A 101 6.84 -2.13 13.05
N ALA A 102 6.55 -2.15 11.75
CA ALA A 102 6.58 -0.95 10.92
C ALA A 102 5.49 0.06 11.32
N VAL A 103 4.26 -0.42 11.54
CA VAL A 103 3.13 0.42 11.93
C VAL A 103 3.33 1.01 13.32
N THR A 104 3.84 0.25 14.28
CA THR A 104 4.18 0.77 15.62
C THR A 104 5.17 1.93 15.52
N LYS A 105 6.24 1.79 14.72
CA LYS A 105 7.21 2.89 14.49
C LYS A 105 6.58 4.11 13.82
N VAL A 106 5.65 3.91 12.87
CA VAL A 106 4.91 5.00 12.23
C VAL A 106 4.03 5.73 13.24
N VAL A 107 3.29 5.01 14.08
CA VAL A 107 2.43 5.59 15.12
C VAL A 107 3.26 6.34 16.16
N ASP A 108 4.36 5.74 16.64
CA ASP A 108 5.30 6.37 17.57
C ASP A 108 5.90 7.65 16.98
N PHE A 109 6.23 7.63 15.69
CA PHE A 109 6.68 8.84 15.00
C PHE A 109 5.59 9.92 14.95
N ILE A 110 4.35 9.57 14.61
CA ILE A 110 3.25 10.55 14.50
C ILE A 110 2.89 11.14 15.87
N SER A 111 3.05 10.38 16.95
CA SER A 111 2.69 10.80 18.31
C SER A 111 3.33 12.15 18.68
N GLY A 112 2.48 13.12 19.04
CA GLY A 112 2.89 14.47 19.42
C GLY A 112 3.32 15.40 18.27
N LYS A 113 3.28 14.95 17.01
CA LYS A 113 3.63 15.75 15.82
C LYS A 113 2.40 16.39 15.16
N ARG A 114 2.60 17.51 14.47
CA ARG A 114 1.59 18.08 13.57
C ARG A 114 1.68 17.41 12.20
N ILE A 115 0.59 17.52 11.42
CA ILE A 115 0.54 17.02 10.03
C ILE A 115 1.66 17.61 9.17
N SER A 116 2.04 18.87 9.40
CA SER A 116 3.16 19.53 8.71
C SER A 116 4.54 18.94 9.01
N ASP A 117 4.65 18.17 10.10
CA ASP A 117 5.91 17.64 10.60
C ASP A 117 6.12 16.17 10.18
N LEU A 118 5.16 15.58 9.44
CA LEU A 118 5.17 14.19 8.98
C LEU A 118 6.07 13.97 7.75
#